data_AF-A0A2A4CRK1-F1
#
_entry.id   AF-A0A2A4CRK1-F1
#
_cell.length_a   1.000
_cell.length_b   1.000
_cell.length_c   1.000
_cell.angle_alpha   90.00
_cell.angle_beta   90.00
_cell.angle_gamma   90.00
#
_symmetry.space_group_name_H-M   'P 1'
#
loop_
_entity.id
_entity.type
_entity.pdbx_description
1 polymer ?
#
loop_
_entity_poly.entity_id
_entity_poly.type
_entity_poly.pdbx_seq_one_letter_code
_entity_poly.pdbx_strand_id
1 'polypeptide(L)'
;MSDADLMKLYSQRILALAADIPGADPLPAPDAQAEARAPLCGSTIKVALTLDGDTISGFSQQVRACALGQASASIFGRHVIGCTEAQVAQLRTELEAMLKGGPVPSAPFADYEVLIPARDYPNRHASILLAPTATLKALAEVH
;
A
#
# COMPACT_ATOMS: atom_id res chain seq x y z
N MET A 1 -2.97 -23.18 18.07
CA MET A 1 -3.67 -23.01 16.79
C MET A 1 -2.89 -23.77 15.73
N SER A 2 -3.57 -24.45 14.81
CA SER A 2 -2.87 -25.12 13.69
C SER A 2 -2.45 -24.09 12.63
N ASP A 3 -1.46 -24.45 11.79
CA ASP A 3 -1.08 -23.61 10.64
C ASP A 3 -2.26 -23.34 9.71
N ALA A 4 -3.20 -24.29 9.62
CA ALA A 4 -4.44 -24.13 8.85
C ALA A 4 -5.38 -23.06 9.45
N ASP A 5 -5.49 -23.00 10.78
CA ASP A 5 -6.29 -21.97 11.46
C ASP A 5 -5.67 -20.58 11.27
N LEU A 6 -4.33 -20.49 11.30
CA LEU A 6 -3.61 -19.24 11.08
C LEU A 6 -3.75 -18.75 9.63
N MET A 7 -3.63 -19.65 8.66
CA MET A 7 -3.86 -19.34 7.24
C MET A 7 -5.28 -18.84 6.99
N LYS A 8 -6.28 -19.47 7.63
CA LYS A 8 -7.67 -19.05 7.55
C LYS A 8 -7.89 -17.66 8.13
N LEU A 9 -7.28 -17.36 9.28
CA LEU A 9 -7.34 -16.04 9.90
C LEU A 9 -6.75 -14.95 9.00
N TYR A 10 -5.55 -15.17 8.45
CA TYR A 10 -4.93 -14.22 7.52
C TYR A 10 -5.78 -14.02 6.26
N SER A 11 -6.31 -15.10 5.70
CA SER A 11 -7.19 -15.02 4.52
C SER A 11 -8.42 -14.15 4.80
N GLN A 12 -9.06 -14.30 5.97
CA GLN A 12 -10.20 -13.47 6.37
C GLN A 12 -9.82 -12.00 6.55
N ARG A 13 -8.68 -11.72 7.20
CA ARG A 13 -8.21 -10.34 7.39
C ARG A 13 -7.84 -9.66 6.07
N ILE A 14 -7.18 -10.37 5.15
CA ILE A 14 -6.84 -9.86 3.81
C ILE A 14 -8.12 -9.50 3.05
N LEU A 15 -9.13 -10.39 3.06
CA LEU A 15 -10.40 -10.13 2.38
C LEU A 15 -11.16 -8.95 3.00
N ALA A 16 -11.15 -8.82 4.33
CA ALA A 16 -11.77 -7.69 5.02
C ALA A 16 -11.09 -6.36 4.63
N LEU A 17 -9.75 -6.32 4.60
CA LEU A 17 -8.99 -5.15 4.16
C LEU A 17 -9.27 -4.80 2.69
N ALA A 18 -9.35 -5.82 1.82
CA ALA A 18 -9.65 -5.62 0.41
C ALA A 18 -11.08 -5.09 0.16
N ALA A 19 -12.02 -5.39 1.06
CA ALA A 19 -13.40 -4.91 0.99
C ALA A 19 -13.60 -3.49 1.52
N ASP A 20 -12.70 -3.01 2.38
CA ASP A 20 -12.79 -1.71 3.06
C ASP A 20 -11.50 -0.89 2.82
N ILE A 21 -11.36 -0.37 1.61
CA ILE A 21 -10.24 0.47 1.18
C ILE A 21 -10.62 1.95 1.39
N PRO A 22 -9.94 2.69 2.29
CA PRO A 22 -10.19 4.11 2.48
C PRO A 22 -9.65 4.96 1.33
N GLY A 23 -10.11 6.21 1.25
CA GLY A 23 -9.65 7.17 0.26
C GLY A 23 -10.22 6.93 -1.14
N ALA A 24 -11.40 6.31 -1.25
CA ALA A 24 -12.06 6.09 -2.55
C ALA A 24 -12.59 7.40 -3.17
N ASP A 25 -12.96 8.37 -2.33
CA ASP A 25 -13.46 9.67 -2.78
C ASP A 25 -12.30 10.52 -3.33
N PRO A 26 -12.43 11.07 -4.56
CA PRO A 26 -11.40 11.93 -5.13
C PRO A 26 -11.18 13.20 -4.31
N LEU A 27 -9.92 13.61 -4.16
CA LEU A 27 -9.60 14.92 -3.61
C LEU A 27 -10.06 16.03 -4.58
N PRO A 28 -10.70 17.11 -4.10
CA PRO A 28 -11.25 18.16 -4.96
C PRO A 28 -10.18 19.01 -5.64
N ALA A 29 -9.03 19.21 -4.99
CA ALA A 29 -7.91 20.00 -5.50
C ALA A 29 -6.58 19.36 -5.06
N PRO A 30 -6.16 18.25 -5.69
CA PRO A 30 -4.90 17.59 -5.37
C PRO A 30 -3.70 18.39 -5.89
N ASP A 31 -2.62 18.40 -5.12
CA ASP A 31 -1.35 19.01 -5.52
C ASP A 31 -0.61 18.13 -6.52
N ALA A 32 -0.73 16.80 -6.40
CA ALA A 32 -0.17 15.85 -7.35
C ALA A 32 -1.01 14.59 -7.51
N GLN A 33 -0.81 13.92 -8.64
CA GLN A 33 -1.44 12.65 -8.97
C GLN A 33 -0.46 11.75 -9.70
N ALA A 34 -0.50 10.45 -9.42
CA ALA A 34 0.27 9.50 -10.21
C ALA A 34 -0.42 8.15 -10.32
N GLU A 35 -0.05 7.41 -11.37
CA GLU A 35 -0.46 6.04 -11.58
C GLU A 35 0.75 5.10 -11.59
N ALA A 36 0.59 3.93 -10.97
CA ALA A 36 1.52 2.81 -11.05
C ALA A 36 0.81 1.53 -11.51
N ARG A 37 1.56 0.66 -12.19
CA ARG A 37 1.06 -0.60 -12.76
C ARG A 37 2.00 -1.75 -12.45
N ALA A 38 1.43 -2.89 -12.03
CA ALA A 38 2.14 -4.15 -11.87
C ALA A 38 2.06 -4.94 -13.19
N PRO A 39 3.18 -5.13 -13.93
CA PRO A 39 3.14 -5.66 -15.29
C PRO A 39 2.68 -7.11 -15.38
N LEU A 40 3.01 -7.95 -14.39
CA LEU A 40 2.73 -9.38 -14.44
C LEU A 40 1.25 -9.74 -14.24
N CYS A 41 0.51 -8.95 -13.48
CA CYS A 41 -0.89 -9.21 -13.14
C CYS A 41 -1.86 -8.14 -13.64
N GLY A 42 -1.36 -7.09 -14.31
CA GLY A 42 -2.16 -5.98 -14.81
C GLY A 42 -2.77 -5.08 -13.74
N SER A 43 -2.42 -5.28 -12.46
CA SER A 43 -2.95 -4.43 -11.37
C SER A 43 -2.50 -2.99 -11.54
N THR A 44 -3.37 -2.04 -11.23
CA THR A 44 -3.12 -0.60 -11.32
C THR A 44 -3.60 0.09 -10.06
N ILE A 45 -2.94 1.18 -9.69
CA ILE A 45 -3.41 2.14 -8.70
C ILE A 45 -3.17 3.54 -9.22
N LYS A 46 -4.18 4.40 -9.08
CA LYS A 46 -4.03 5.85 -9.24
C LYS A 46 -4.17 6.49 -7.86
N VAL A 47 -3.24 7.36 -7.49
CA VAL A 47 -3.28 8.13 -6.25
C VAL A 47 -3.35 9.61 -6.54
N ALA A 48 -3.93 10.35 -5.60
CA ALA A 48 -3.86 11.81 -5.55
C ALA A 48 -3.57 12.25 -4.11
N LEU A 49 -2.78 13.30 -3.96
CA LEU A 49 -2.32 13.82 -2.67
C LEU A 49 -2.50 15.33 -2.60
N THR A 50 -2.71 15.82 -1.37
CA THR A 50 -2.42 17.20 -0.99
C THR A 50 -1.31 17.19 0.06
N LEU A 51 -0.53 18.26 0.11
CA LEU A 51 0.59 18.43 1.05
C LEU A 51 0.32 19.56 2.03
N ASP A 52 0.89 19.43 3.23
CA ASP A 52 1.09 20.53 4.18
C ASP A 52 2.58 20.54 4.55
N GLY A 53 3.32 21.48 3.95
CA GLY A 53 4.77 21.47 3.97
C GLY A 53 5.35 20.22 3.30
N ASP A 54 6.08 19.42 4.06
CA ASP A 54 6.71 18.17 3.64
C ASP A 54 5.89 16.90 3.97
N THR A 55 4.69 17.08 4.54
CA THR A 55 3.81 15.98 4.95
C THR A 55 2.58 15.86 4.06
N ILE A 56 2.09 14.63 3.88
CA ILE A 56 0.85 14.36 3.15
C ILE A 56 -0.34 14.74 4.02
N SER A 57 -1.10 15.77 3.62
CA SER A 57 -2.27 16.28 4.33
C SER A 57 -3.59 15.65 3.87
N GLY A 58 -3.61 15.10 2.65
CA GLY A 58 -4.77 14.43 2.07
C GLY A 58 -4.35 13.36 1.08
N PHE A 59 -5.14 12.29 1.00
CA PHE A 59 -4.84 11.14 0.15
C PHE A 59 -6.13 10.52 -0.41
N SER A 60 -6.14 10.22 -1.71
CA SER A 60 -7.16 9.39 -2.34
C SER A 60 -6.51 8.37 -3.28
N GLN A 61 -7.18 7.24 -3.49
CA GLN A 61 -6.71 6.14 -4.29
C GLN A 61 -7.85 5.45 -5.07
N GLN A 62 -7.56 5.09 -6.31
CA GLN A 62 -8.40 4.22 -7.13
C GLN A 62 -7.64 2.92 -7.40
N VAL A 63 -8.11 1.84 -6.79
CA VAL A 63 -7.39 0.56 -6.77
C VAL A 63 -8.06 -0.44 -7.71
N ARG A 64 -7.29 -0.97 -8.66
CA ARG A 64 -7.68 -2.12 -9.49
C ARG A 64 -6.60 -3.18 -9.39
N ALA A 65 -6.66 -3.99 -8.33
CA ALA A 65 -5.66 -5.01 -8.02
C ALA A 65 -6.31 -6.30 -7.52
N CYS A 66 -5.52 -7.36 -7.39
CA CYS A 66 -5.97 -8.56 -6.67
C CYS A 66 -6.13 -8.28 -5.16
N ALA A 67 -6.73 -9.23 -4.43
CA ALA A 67 -7.00 -9.08 -2.99
C ALA A 67 -5.75 -8.67 -2.16
N LEU A 68 -4.56 -9.17 -2.49
CA LEU A 68 -3.31 -8.78 -1.81
C LEU A 68 -2.93 -7.32 -2.08
N GLY A 69 -3.06 -6.85 -3.32
CA GLY A 69 -2.81 -5.46 -3.68
C GLY A 69 -3.85 -4.52 -3.06
N GLN A 70 -5.12 -4.93 -3.04
CA GLN A 70 -6.21 -4.21 -2.38
C GLN A 70 -6.02 -4.11 -0.86
N ALA A 71 -5.63 -5.21 -0.20
CA ALA A 71 -5.32 -5.21 1.22
C ALA A 71 -4.12 -4.31 1.56
N SER A 72 -3.05 -4.36 0.74
CA SER A 72 -1.91 -3.44 0.87
C SER A 72 -2.35 -1.98 0.75
N ALA A 73 -3.14 -1.65 -0.27
CA ALA A 73 -3.67 -0.31 -0.49
C ALA A 73 -4.56 0.17 0.66
N SER A 74 -5.33 -0.74 1.28
CA SER A 74 -6.12 -0.42 2.47
C SER A 74 -5.24 -0.05 3.66
N ILE A 75 -4.22 -0.86 3.97
CA ILE A 75 -3.27 -0.58 5.05
C ILE A 75 -2.56 0.76 4.80
N PHE A 76 -2.04 0.96 3.59
CA PHE A 76 -1.37 2.20 3.22
C PHE A 76 -2.26 3.43 3.42
N GLY A 77 -3.49 3.40 2.90
CA GLY A 77 -4.42 4.52 2.97
C GLY A 77 -4.86 4.88 4.40
N ARG A 78 -4.79 3.94 5.35
CA ARG A 78 -5.09 4.21 6.78
C ARG A 78 -3.97 4.97 7.50
N HIS A 79 -2.74 4.89 6.99
CA HIS A 79 -1.54 5.34 7.70
C HIS A 79 -0.75 6.43 6.98
N VAL A 80 -1.02 6.69 5.70
CA VAL A 80 -0.22 7.62 4.88
C VAL A 80 -0.39 9.10 5.23
N ILE A 81 -1.56 9.52 5.74
CA ILE A 81 -1.78 10.91 6.14
C ILE A 81 -0.84 11.26 7.31
N GLY A 82 -0.13 12.37 7.20
CA GLY A 82 0.92 12.80 8.14
C GLY A 82 2.30 12.21 7.86
N CYS A 83 2.45 11.33 6.87
CA CYS A 83 3.76 10.82 6.46
C CYS A 83 4.50 11.80 5.53
N THR A 84 5.83 11.79 5.61
CA THR A 84 6.73 12.45 4.65
C THR A 84 7.12 11.52 3.50
N GLU A 85 7.68 12.08 2.43
CA GLU A 85 8.26 11.29 1.34
C GLU A 85 9.29 10.26 1.84
N ALA A 86 10.17 10.67 2.75
CA ALA A 86 11.19 9.79 3.31
C ALA A 86 10.59 8.57 4.03
N GLN A 87 9.49 8.76 4.77
CA GLN A 87 8.78 7.66 5.43
C GLN A 87 8.10 6.73 4.42
N VAL A 88 7.53 7.25 3.35
CA VAL A 88 6.94 6.42 2.27
C VAL A 88 8.03 5.64 1.52
N ALA A 89 9.20 6.24 1.30
CA ALA A 89 10.36 5.60 0.67
C ALA A 89 10.93 4.48 1.55
N GLN A 90 11.02 4.73 2.85
CA GLN A 90 11.41 3.73 3.84
C GLN A 90 10.41 2.57 3.85
N LEU A 91 9.11 2.84 3.94
CA LEU A 91 8.07 1.81 3.86
C LEU A 91 8.22 0.96 2.60
N ARG A 92 8.38 1.58 1.42
CA ARG A 92 8.52 0.82 0.16
C ARG A 92 9.68 -0.16 0.23
N THR A 93 10.80 0.27 0.80
CA THR A 93 12.02 -0.54 0.93
C THR A 93 11.83 -1.67 1.94
N GLU A 94 11.28 -1.36 3.12
CA GLU A 94 11.00 -2.34 4.17
C GLU A 94 9.94 -3.36 3.73
N LEU A 95 8.90 -2.93 3.02
CA LEU A 95 7.86 -3.81 2.51
C LEU A 95 8.41 -4.75 1.45
N GLU A 96 9.27 -4.27 0.55
CA GLU A 96 9.97 -5.13 -0.40
C GLU A 96 10.87 -6.15 0.31
N ALA A 97 11.58 -5.74 1.36
CA ALA A 97 12.39 -6.64 2.17
C ALA A 97 11.52 -7.69 2.89
N MET A 98 10.40 -7.28 3.50
CA MET A 98 9.45 -8.15 4.19
C MET A 98 8.95 -9.27 3.27
N LEU A 99 8.58 -8.92 2.03
CA LEU A 99 8.09 -9.88 1.03
C LEU A 99 9.17 -10.89 0.59
N LYS A 100 10.45 -10.59 0.84
CA LYS A 100 11.60 -11.47 0.60
C LYS A 100 12.13 -12.15 1.87
N GLY A 101 11.38 -12.10 2.98
CA GLY A 101 11.74 -12.76 4.24
C GLY A 101 12.30 -11.81 5.33
N GLY A 102 12.39 -10.52 5.05
CA GLY A 102 12.77 -9.49 6.03
C GLY A 102 11.70 -9.20 7.10
N PRO A 103 11.99 -8.32 8.07
CA PRO A 103 11.05 -7.96 9.13
C PRO A 103 9.81 -7.22 8.58
N VAL A 104 8.77 -7.13 9.41
CA VAL A 104 7.60 -6.27 9.13
C VAL A 104 8.04 -4.80 9.09
N PRO A 105 7.47 -3.95 8.21
CA PRO A 105 7.74 -2.52 8.19
C PRO A 105 7.58 -1.84 9.54
N SER A 106 8.40 -0.81 9.74
CA SER A 106 8.40 0.04 10.91
C SER A 106 7.07 0.81 11.04
N ALA A 107 6.78 1.31 12.25
CA ALA A 107 5.62 2.17 12.48
C ALA A 107 5.63 3.39 11.51
N PRO A 108 4.46 3.84 11.01
CA PRO A 108 3.10 3.41 11.37
C PRO A 108 2.60 2.13 10.65
N PHE A 109 3.44 1.48 9.84
CA PHE A 109 3.00 0.46 8.87
C PHE A 109 3.11 -0.99 9.38
N ALA A 110 3.04 -1.21 10.70
CA ALA A 110 3.15 -2.55 11.30
C ALA A 110 2.01 -3.50 10.87
N ASP A 111 0.85 -2.97 10.48
CA ASP A 111 -0.30 -3.77 10.01
C ASP A 111 0.00 -4.59 8.74
N TYR A 112 1.09 -4.29 8.02
CA TYR A 112 1.57 -5.11 6.91
C TYR A 112 1.97 -6.53 7.32
N GLU A 113 2.11 -6.83 8.62
CA GLU A 113 2.26 -8.19 9.16
C GLU A 113 1.23 -9.16 8.57
N VAL A 114 -0.01 -8.71 8.34
CA VAL A 114 -1.08 -9.54 7.76
C VAL A 114 -0.74 -10.09 6.36
N LEU A 115 0.21 -9.46 5.66
CA LEU A 115 0.68 -9.86 4.34
C LEU A 115 1.94 -10.74 4.38
N ILE A 116 2.42 -11.18 5.56
CA ILE A 116 3.54 -12.15 5.67
C ILE A 116 3.32 -13.40 4.80
N PRO A 117 2.12 -14.01 4.73
CA PRO A 117 1.88 -15.16 3.85
C PRO A 117 2.14 -14.87 2.35
N ALA A 118 2.16 -13.59 1.94
CA ALA A 118 2.46 -13.20 0.56
C ALA A 118 3.92 -13.47 0.15
N ARG A 119 4.82 -13.78 1.11
CA ARG A 119 6.21 -14.20 0.83
C ARG A 119 6.28 -15.36 -0.15
N ASP A 120 5.35 -16.30 -0.04
CA ASP A 120 5.29 -17.50 -0.89
C ASP A 120 4.73 -17.22 -2.30
N TYR A 121 4.36 -15.97 -2.60
CA TYR A 121 3.72 -15.56 -3.86
C TYR A 121 4.50 -14.42 -4.56
N PRO A 122 5.73 -14.67 -5.04
CA PRO A 122 6.60 -13.64 -5.64
C PRO A 122 5.97 -12.94 -6.86
N ASN A 123 5.14 -13.66 -7.63
CA ASN A 123 4.38 -13.10 -8.75
C ASN A 123 3.31 -12.07 -8.32
N ARG A 124 3.03 -11.92 -7.02
CA ARG A 124 2.10 -10.94 -6.46
C ARG A 124 2.79 -9.76 -5.77
N HIS A 125 4.10 -9.82 -5.53
CA HIS A 125 4.83 -8.77 -4.79
C HIS A 125 4.68 -7.39 -5.44
N ALA A 126 4.79 -7.30 -6.77
CA ALA A 126 4.62 -6.05 -7.49
C ALA A 126 3.25 -5.38 -7.23
N SER A 127 2.18 -6.16 -7.04
CA SER A 127 0.85 -5.61 -6.74
C SER A 127 0.74 -5.05 -5.31
N ILE A 128 1.51 -5.61 -4.37
CA ILE A 128 1.53 -5.17 -2.96
C ILE A 128 2.29 -3.83 -2.84
N LEU A 129 3.29 -3.59 -3.67
CA LEU A 129 4.11 -2.37 -3.64
C LEU A 129 3.46 -1.16 -4.34
N LEU A 130 2.29 -1.33 -4.96
CA LEU A 130 1.69 -0.31 -5.83
C LEU A 130 1.41 1.02 -5.12
N ALA A 131 0.78 1.00 -3.95
CA ALA A 131 0.37 2.21 -3.24
C ALA A 131 1.55 3.12 -2.84
N PRO A 132 2.61 2.63 -2.16
CA PRO A 132 3.77 3.48 -1.88
C PRO A 132 4.52 3.88 -3.15
N THR A 133 4.57 3.01 -4.18
CA THR A 133 5.23 3.34 -5.46
C THR A 133 4.55 4.50 -6.18
N ALA A 134 3.22 4.46 -6.29
CA ALA A 134 2.45 5.55 -6.92
C ALA A 134 2.56 6.84 -6.12
N THR A 135 2.57 6.75 -4.79
CA THR A 135 2.69 7.92 -3.91
C THR A 135 4.04 8.61 -4.07
N LEU A 136 5.15 7.85 -4.09
CA LEU A 136 6.49 8.41 -4.36
C LEU A 136 6.58 9.06 -5.74
N LYS A 137 5.95 8.45 -6.74
CA LYS A 137 5.88 9.03 -8.08
C LYS A 137 5.15 10.38 -8.09
N ALA A 138 4.03 10.48 -7.37
CA ALA A 138 3.29 11.74 -7.28
C ALA A 138 4.07 12.81 -6.49
N LEU A 139 4.73 12.44 -5.39
CA LEU A 139 5.55 13.36 -4.61
C LEU A 139 6.67 13.97 -5.47
N ALA A 140 7.33 13.16 -6.30
CA ALA A 140 8.37 13.60 -7.23
C ALA A 140 7.91 14.65 -8.26
N GLU A 141 6.60 14.82 -8.48
CA GLU A 141 6.05 15.83 -9.42
C GLU A 141 5.86 17.22 -8.77
N VAL A 142 5.99 17.34 -7.44
CA VAL A 142 5.78 18.59 -6.68
C VAL A 142 7.08 19.35 -6.39
N HIS A 143 8.25 18.76 -6.71
CA HIS A 143 9.58 19.36 -6.48
C HIS A 143 10.08 20.22 -7.65
#